data_AF-A0A352AWM4-F1
#
_entry.id   AF-A0A352AWM4-F1
#
_cell.length_a   1.000
_cell.length_b   1.000
_cell.length_c   1.000
_cell.angle_alpha   90.00
_cell.angle_beta   90.00
_cell.angle_gamma   90.00
#
_symmetry.space_group_name_H-M   'P 1'
#
loop_
_entity.id
_entity.type
_entity.pdbx_description
1 polymer ?
#
loop_
_entity_poly.entity_id
_entity_poly.type
_entity_poly.pdbx_seq_one_letter_code
_entity_poly.pdbx_strand_id
1 'polypeptide(L)'
;MASAQILQKLNLNQNIMDPTTAQILVSLATNYFTHFTAPTIQKLFQRVFQLKPDLENVLKNAKTNEDFEKVFREAVGVIDAQAGSGSIEVDNNFLEALRGIRFDHQNGYVNISGSRIHAPLLQTGGTGIGQTEISSSVLKSRGTQINVEKNALIKITGNAQIRQS
;
A
#
# COMPACT_ATOMS: atom_id res chain seq x y z
N MET A 1 -3.97 31.09 29.93
CA MET A 1 -4.87 31.06 28.75
C MET A 1 -4.08 30.62 27.52
N ALA A 2 -3.80 29.32 27.39
CA ALA A 2 -3.03 28.78 26.27
C ALA A 2 -3.45 27.33 25.92
N SER A 3 -4.74 26.99 26.02
CA SER A 3 -5.23 25.63 25.69
C SER A 3 -6.20 25.58 24.51
N ALA A 4 -6.42 26.70 23.81
CA ALA A 4 -7.35 26.75 22.68
C ALA A 4 -6.68 26.64 21.29
N GLN A 5 -5.36 26.85 21.19
CA GLN A 5 -4.64 26.88 19.90
C GLN A 5 -3.92 25.58 19.52
N ILE A 6 -3.84 24.59 20.43
CA ILE A 6 -3.18 23.30 20.15
C ILE A 6 -4.19 22.25 19.64
N LEU A 7 -5.49 22.42 19.92
CA LEU A 7 -6.55 21.51 19.45
C LEU A 7 -6.97 21.72 17.99
N GLN A 8 -6.34 22.65 17.26
CA GLN A 8 -6.67 22.92 15.86
C GLN A 8 -5.72 22.24 14.84
N LYS A 9 -4.71 21.48 15.28
CA LYS A 9 -3.74 20.77 14.41
C LYS A 9 -3.96 19.26 14.31
N LEU A 10 -5.12 18.76 14.74
CA LEU A 10 -5.57 17.38 14.53
C LEU A 10 -6.86 17.29 13.72
N ASN A 11 -7.19 18.33 12.95
CA ASN A 11 -7.98 18.13 11.74
C ASN A 11 -7.07 17.45 10.70
N LEU A 12 -6.89 16.14 10.86
CA LEU A 12 -6.80 15.27 9.70
C LEU A 12 -7.98 15.67 8.83
N ASN A 13 -7.72 16.36 7.73
CA ASN A 13 -8.71 16.58 6.68
C ASN A 13 -9.32 15.20 6.40
N GLN A 14 -10.49 14.95 6.96
CA GLN A 14 -11.32 13.85 6.53
C GLN A 14 -11.86 14.29 5.18
N ASN A 15 -11.04 14.13 4.14
CA ASN A 15 -11.54 13.97 2.79
C ASN A 15 -12.29 12.64 2.80
N ILE A 16 -13.53 12.72 3.26
CA ILE A 16 -14.53 11.68 3.12
C ILE A 16 -14.71 11.55 1.61
N MET A 17 -14.30 10.39 1.08
CA MET A 17 -14.54 10.02 -0.31
C MET A 17 -16.00 10.28 -0.62
N ASP A 18 -16.29 10.89 -1.78
CA ASP A 18 -17.68 11.21 -2.07
C ASP A 18 -18.53 9.92 -2.15
N PRO A 19 -19.83 10.00 -1.81
CA PRO A 19 -20.69 8.83 -1.69
C PRO A 19 -20.82 8.01 -2.99
N THR A 20 -20.73 8.66 -4.15
CA THR A 20 -20.84 8.02 -5.46
C THR A 20 -19.61 7.18 -5.75
N THR A 21 -18.42 7.73 -5.49
CA THR A 21 -17.16 6.99 -5.59
C THR A 21 -17.13 5.79 -4.64
N ALA A 22 -17.64 5.96 -3.41
CA ALA A 22 -17.72 4.87 -2.44
C ALA A 22 -18.63 3.70 -2.90
N GLN A 23 -19.77 3.99 -3.53
CA GLN A 23 -20.69 2.97 -4.05
C GLN A 23 -20.14 2.19 -5.25
N ILE A 24 -19.47 2.88 -6.17
CA ILE A 24 -18.82 2.27 -7.34
C ILE A 24 -17.76 1.26 -6.88
N LEU A 25 -16.95 1.63 -5.89
CA LEU A 25 -15.90 0.77 -5.36
C LEU A 25 -16.41 -0.46 -4.64
N VAL A 26 -17.47 -0.33 -3.83
CA VAL A 26 -18.10 -1.49 -3.17
C VAL A 26 -18.62 -2.48 -4.21
N SER A 27 -19.23 -1.98 -5.29
CA SER A 27 -19.81 -2.82 -6.35
C SER A 27 -18.77 -3.54 -7.21
N LEU A 28 -17.60 -2.92 -7.44
CA LEU A 28 -16.48 -3.56 -8.15
C LEU A 28 -15.76 -4.58 -7.27
N ALA A 29 -15.61 -4.25 -6.00
CA ALA A 29 -14.85 -5.05 -5.07
C ALA A 29 -15.58 -6.32 -4.59
N THR A 30 -16.92 -6.32 -4.52
CA THR A 30 -17.69 -7.55 -4.27
C THR A 30 -17.48 -8.63 -5.33
N ASN A 31 -17.09 -8.25 -6.56
CA ASN A 31 -16.77 -9.19 -7.64
C ASN A 31 -15.30 -9.61 -7.70
N TYR A 32 -14.36 -8.74 -7.30
CA TYR A 32 -12.91 -8.98 -7.41
C TYR A 32 -12.23 -9.40 -6.10
N PHE A 33 -12.84 -9.10 -4.96
CA PHE A 33 -12.28 -9.30 -3.65
C PHE A 33 -13.27 -10.01 -2.74
N THR A 34 -13.45 -11.32 -2.97
CA THR A 34 -14.31 -12.18 -2.14
C THR A 34 -13.92 -12.22 -0.66
N HIS A 35 -12.74 -11.70 -0.30
CA HIS A 35 -12.19 -11.70 1.05
C HIS A 35 -12.01 -10.33 1.70
N PHE A 36 -12.34 -9.22 1.02
CA PHE A 36 -12.22 -7.88 1.59
C PHE A 36 -13.57 -7.29 1.97
N THR A 37 -13.64 -6.67 3.16
CA THR A 37 -14.84 -5.96 3.62
C THR A 37 -14.92 -4.58 2.97
N ALA A 38 -16.14 -4.10 2.69
CA ALA A 38 -16.40 -2.79 2.09
C ALA A 38 -15.62 -1.62 2.77
N PRO A 39 -15.48 -1.55 4.11
CA PRO A 39 -14.68 -0.52 4.77
C PRO A 39 -13.18 -0.57 4.44
N THR A 40 -12.62 -1.77 4.25
CA THR A 40 -11.20 -1.96 3.91
C THR A 40 -10.91 -1.50 2.50
N ILE A 41 -11.83 -1.77 1.56
CA ILE A 41 -11.75 -1.30 0.18
C ILE A 41 -11.84 0.23 0.12
N GLN A 42 -12.78 0.84 0.86
CA GLN A 42 -12.90 2.30 0.92
C GLN A 42 -11.63 2.96 1.43
N LYS A 43 -11.03 2.45 2.53
CA LYS A 43 -9.76 2.98 3.06
C LYS A 43 -8.60 2.84 2.08
N LEU A 44 -8.51 1.70 1.37
CA LEU A 44 -7.49 1.46 0.34
C LEU A 44 -7.58 2.53 -0.76
N PHE A 45 -8.76 2.72 -1.33
CA PHE A 45 -8.97 3.69 -2.40
C PHE A 45 -8.87 5.14 -1.93
N GLN A 46 -9.28 5.44 -0.69
CA GLN A 46 -9.03 6.76 -0.09
C GLN A 46 -7.53 7.10 -0.10
N ARG A 47 -6.69 6.13 0.28
CA ARG A 47 -5.24 6.30 0.29
C ARG A 47 -4.64 6.39 -1.12
N VAL A 48 -5.17 5.61 -2.06
CA VAL A 48 -4.77 5.71 -3.48
C VAL A 48 -5.11 7.09 -4.05
N PHE A 49 -6.31 7.62 -3.82
CA PHE A 49 -6.70 8.94 -4.34
C PHE A 49 -5.98 10.09 -3.66
N GLN A 50 -5.55 9.94 -2.41
CA GLN A 50 -4.63 10.89 -1.78
C GLN A 50 -3.26 10.92 -2.47
N LEU A 51 -2.77 9.77 -2.95
CA LEU A 51 -1.45 9.65 -3.60
C LEU A 51 -1.50 9.93 -5.11
N LYS A 52 -2.62 9.64 -5.77
CA LYS A 52 -2.90 9.93 -7.17
C LYS A 52 -4.33 10.47 -7.34
N PRO A 53 -4.54 11.77 -7.13
CA PRO A 53 -5.85 12.42 -7.23
C PRO A 53 -6.49 12.26 -8.62
N ASP A 54 -5.66 12.18 -9.66
CA ASP A 54 -6.11 11.99 -11.04
C ASP A 54 -6.92 10.70 -11.22
N LEU A 55 -6.61 9.64 -10.45
CA LEU A 55 -7.35 8.38 -10.51
C LEU A 55 -8.79 8.52 -9.99
N GLU A 56 -9.05 9.45 -9.07
CA GLU A 56 -10.41 9.73 -8.59
C GLU A 56 -11.26 10.34 -9.71
N ASN A 57 -10.66 11.26 -10.48
CA ASN A 57 -11.32 11.87 -11.64
C ASN A 57 -11.51 10.86 -12.78
N VAL A 58 -10.55 9.96 -13.00
CA VAL A 58 -10.72 8.88 -13.99
C VAL A 58 -11.83 7.92 -13.54
N LEU A 59 -11.93 7.59 -12.24
CA LEU A 59 -13.02 6.75 -11.71
C LEU A 59 -14.39 7.38 -11.90
N LYS A 60 -14.53 8.67 -11.59
CA LYS A 60 -15.79 9.42 -11.73
C LYS A 60 -16.28 9.50 -13.18
N ASN A 61 -15.36 9.47 -14.13
CA ASN A 61 -15.66 9.57 -15.55
C ASN A 61 -15.70 8.20 -16.26
N ALA A 62 -15.45 7.10 -15.55
CA ALA A 62 -15.52 5.76 -16.11
C ALA A 62 -16.97 5.40 -16.50
N LYS A 63 -17.15 4.91 -17.73
CA LYS A 63 -18.49 4.57 -18.26
C LYS A 63 -18.64 3.11 -18.62
N THR A 64 -17.53 2.41 -18.80
CA THR A 64 -17.49 0.99 -19.19
C THR A 64 -16.80 0.15 -18.12
N ASN A 65 -17.09 -1.15 -18.09
CA ASN A 65 -16.40 -2.10 -17.20
C ASN A 65 -14.87 -2.07 -17.40
N GLU A 66 -14.40 -1.82 -18.62
CA GLU A 66 -12.97 -1.71 -18.94
C GLU A 66 -12.33 -0.45 -18.35
N ASP A 67 -13.05 0.68 -18.32
CA ASP A 67 -12.60 1.91 -17.65
C ASP A 67 -12.46 1.68 -16.14
N PHE A 68 -13.46 1.02 -15.54
CA PHE A 68 -13.44 0.67 -14.13
C PHE A 68 -12.30 -0.30 -13.81
N GLU A 69 -12.09 -1.34 -14.62
CA GLU A 69 -10.95 -2.25 -14.46
C GLU A 69 -9.60 -1.55 -14.64
N LYS A 70 -9.50 -0.53 -15.49
CA LYS A 70 -8.27 0.24 -15.68
C LYS A 70 -7.92 1.04 -14.43
N VAL A 71 -8.89 1.78 -13.88
CA VAL A 71 -8.72 2.50 -12.61
C VAL A 71 -8.41 1.53 -11.48
N PHE A 72 -9.12 0.41 -11.44
CA PHE A 72 -8.89 -0.64 -10.45
C PHE A 72 -7.49 -1.27 -10.61
N ARG A 73 -7.02 -1.55 -11.82
CA ARG A 73 -5.65 -2.01 -12.09
C ARG A 73 -4.59 -0.95 -11.80
N GLU A 74 -4.91 0.33 -11.79
CA GLU A 74 -3.99 1.37 -11.35
C GLU A 74 -4.02 1.56 -9.83
N ALA A 75 -5.17 1.40 -9.19
CA ALA A 75 -5.38 1.60 -7.76
C ALA A 75 -5.01 0.38 -6.90
N VAL A 76 -5.44 -0.82 -7.31
CA VAL A 76 -5.12 -2.12 -6.68
C VAL A 76 -3.81 -2.68 -7.26
N GLY A 77 -3.40 -2.15 -8.41
CA GLY A 77 -2.19 -2.57 -9.09
C GLY A 77 -0.96 -2.50 -8.23
N VAL A 78 -0.75 -1.38 -7.54
CA VAL A 78 0.54 -1.09 -6.89
C VAL A 78 0.31 -0.58 -5.48
N ILE A 79 0.74 -1.35 -4.47
CA ILE A 79 0.91 -0.81 -3.11
C ILE A 79 2.24 -0.06 -3.09
N ASP A 80 2.22 1.27 -2.95
CA ASP A 80 3.43 2.08 -2.77
C ASP A 80 3.45 2.67 -1.35
N ALA A 81 4.34 2.15 -0.51
CA ALA A 81 4.48 2.54 0.89
C ALA A 81 5.85 3.19 1.10
N GLN A 82 5.83 4.49 1.43
CA GLN A 82 7.02 5.32 1.63
C GLN A 82 7.14 5.73 3.11
N ALA A 83 8.28 5.46 3.73
CA ALA A 83 8.45 5.72 5.17
C ALA A 83 8.76 7.20 5.49
N GLY A 84 9.24 8.00 4.54
CA GLY A 84 9.69 9.37 4.80
C GLY A 84 10.86 9.38 5.76
N SER A 85 10.63 9.90 6.96
CA SER A 85 11.53 9.81 8.12
C SER A 85 10.93 9.02 9.30
N GLY A 86 9.78 8.39 9.08
CA GLY A 86 9.03 7.60 10.08
C GLY A 86 9.24 6.09 9.90
N SER A 87 8.25 5.30 10.32
CA SER A 87 8.29 3.84 10.19
C SER A 87 7.08 3.25 9.47
N ILE A 88 7.30 2.14 8.76
CA ILE A 88 6.27 1.25 8.21
C ILE A 88 6.45 -0.12 8.86
N GLU A 89 5.41 -0.61 9.53
CA GLU A 89 5.40 -1.92 10.17
C GLU A 89 4.41 -2.86 9.45
N VAL A 90 4.87 -4.04 9.07
CA VAL A 90 4.06 -5.11 8.46
C VAL A 90 4.26 -6.39 9.26
N ASP A 91 3.39 -6.64 10.24
CA ASP A 91 3.52 -7.73 11.20
C ASP A 91 2.42 -8.78 11.06
N ASN A 92 2.82 -10.05 10.91
CA ASN A 92 1.95 -11.23 10.88
C ASN A 92 0.77 -11.10 9.90
N ASN A 93 1.00 -10.45 8.76
CA ASN A 93 -0.06 -10.09 7.83
C ASN A 93 0.08 -10.81 6.48
N PHE A 94 -1.03 -10.92 5.76
CA PHE A 94 -1.04 -11.33 4.35
C PHE A 94 -1.31 -10.11 3.47
N LEU A 95 -0.35 -9.80 2.59
CA LEU A 95 -0.49 -8.71 1.62
C LEU A 95 -0.45 -9.27 0.20
N GLU A 96 -1.46 -8.93 -0.60
CA GLU A 96 -1.52 -9.30 -2.01
C GLU A 96 -1.82 -8.09 -2.89
N ALA A 97 -1.07 -7.95 -3.99
CA ALA A 97 -1.31 -6.91 -4.99
C ALA A 97 -1.29 -7.49 -6.41
N LEU A 98 -2.11 -6.92 -7.29
CA LEU A 98 -2.33 -7.46 -8.64
C LEU A 98 -1.22 -7.10 -9.65
N ARG A 99 -0.39 -6.08 -9.40
CA ARG A 99 0.75 -5.72 -10.28
C ARG A 99 2.06 -5.57 -9.51
N GLY A 100 2.05 -4.97 -8.33
CA GLY A 100 3.25 -4.87 -7.52
C GLY A 100 3.08 -4.27 -6.13
N ILE A 101 4.13 -4.38 -5.33
CA ILE A 101 4.25 -3.75 -4.02
C ILE A 101 5.65 -3.13 -3.95
N ARG A 102 5.74 -1.89 -3.48
CA ARG A 102 6.98 -1.20 -3.18
C ARG A 102 6.96 -0.72 -1.73
N PHE A 103 7.98 -1.11 -0.98
CA PHE A 103 8.29 -0.55 0.33
C PHE A 103 9.59 0.27 0.24
N ASP A 104 9.48 1.60 0.20
CA ASP A 104 10.61 2.52 0.13
C ASP A 104 10.90 3.10 1.53
N HIS A 105 12.06 2.78 2.09
CA HIS A 105 12.43 3.26 3.41
C HIS A 105 12.87 4.74 3.44
N GLN A 106 13.19 5.39 2.32
CA GLN A 106 13.63 6.79 2.28
C GLN A 106 14.69 7.10 3.35
N ASN A 107 14.40 8.00 4.30
CA ASN A 107 15.26 8.27 5.47
C ASN A 107 14.73 7.63 6.76
N GLY A 108 13.67 6.85 6.66
CA GLY A 108 12.97 6.18 7.75
C GLY A 108 13.25 4.69 7.77
N TYR A 109 12.29 3.94 8.29
CA TYR A 109 12.45 2.52 8.57
C TYR A 109 11.25 1.70 8.07
N VAL A 110 11.51 0.53 7.51
CA VAL A 110 10.49 -0.45 7.13
C VAL A 110 10.81 -1.76 7.82
N ASN A 111 9.89 -2.30 8.62
CA ASN A 111 10.01 -3.65 9.17
C ASN A 111 8.88 -4.54 8.68
N ILE A 112 9.27 -5.72 8.18
CA ILE A 112 8.38 -6.76 7.69
C ILE A 112 8.68 -8.02 8.49
N SER A 113 7.75 -8.42 9.35
CA SER A 113 7.93 -9.55 10.25
C SER A 113 6.76 -10.52 10.18
N GLY A 114 7.04 -11.82 10.17
CA GLY A 114 5.98 -12.86 10.24
C GLY A 114 5.02 -12.87 9.05
N SER A 115 5.33 -12.20 7.94
CA SER A 115 4.34 -11.83 6.93
C SER A 115 4.46 -12.64 5.64
N ARG A 116 3.35 -12.79 4.92
CA ARG A 116 3.30 -13.39 3.58
C ARG A 116 2.87 -12.34 2.58
N ILE A 117 3.78 -11.99 1.68
CA ILE A 117 3.58 -10.94 0.68
C ILE A 117 3.61 -11.56 -0.70
N HIS A 118 2.56 -11.33 -1.50
CA HIS A 118 2.43 -11.81 -2.86
C HIS A 118 2.15 -10.67 -3.83
N ALA A 119 3.04 -10.44 -4.79
CA ALA A 119 2.79 -9.46 -5.84
C ALA A 119 3.63 -9.76 -7.08
N PRO A 120 3.10 -9.64 -8.31
CA PRO A 120 3.87 -9.92 -9.52
C PRO A 120 5.19 -9.15 -9.60
N LEU A 121 5.23 -7.91 -9.12
CA LEU A 121 6.45 -7.12 -8.90
C LEU A 121 6.58 -6.76 -7.43
N LEU A 122 7.62 -7.22 -6.75
CA LEU A 122 7.82 -6.88 -5.34
C LEU A 122 9.15 -6.18 -5.16
N GLN A 123 9.12 -4.98 -4.57
CA GLN A 123 10.31 -4.20 -4.26
C GLN A 123 10.35 -3.90 -2.76
N THR A 124 11.48 -4.22 -2.14
CA THR A 124 11.80 -3.89 -0.75
C THR A 124 13.13 -3.15 -0.68
N GLY A 125 13.26 -2.20 0.24
CA GLY A 125 14.36 -1.24 0.21
C GLY A 125 14.04 -0.03 -0.68
N GLY A 126 14.91 0.98 -0.65
CA GLY A 126 14.47 2.31 -1.00
C GLY A 126 15.58 3.26 -1.40
N THR A 127 15.17 4.51 -1.53
CA THR A 127 16.07 5.64 -1.70
C THR A 127 16.51 6.14 -0.32
N GLY A 128 17.52 7.01 -0.26
CA GLY A 128 17.92 7.69 0.97
C GLY A 128 18.91 6.92 1.84
N ILE A 129 18.93 7.24 3.14
CA ILE A 129 19.84 6.67 4.14
C ILE A 129 19.14 5.75 5.14
N GLY A 130 17.85 5.49 4.91
CA GLY A 130 16.99 4.67 5.76
C GLY A 130 17.31 3.20 5.68
N GLN A 131 16.40 2.40 6.23
CA GLN A 131 16.62 0.97 6.38
C GLN A 131 15.34 0.15 6.24
N THR A 132 15.45 -1.03 5.64
CA THR A 132 14.41 -2.08 5.64
C THR A 132 14.94 -3.33 6.32
N GLU A 133 14.14 -3.90 7.23
CA GLU A 133 14.36 -5.20 7.86
C GLU A 133 13.24 -6.17 7.52
N ILE A 134 13.61 -7.41 7.18
CA ILE A 134 12.67 -8.48 6.82
C ILE A 134 13.05 -9.73 7.59
N SER A 135 12.13 -10.23 8.40
CA SER A 135 12.34 -11.42 9.23
C SER A 135 11.13 -12.35 9.21
N SER A 136 11.36 -13.65 9.34
CA SER A 136 10.30 -14.67 9.45
C SER A 136 9.16 -14.53 8.40
N SER A 137 9.48 -14.20 7.15
CA SER A 137 8.52 -13.76 6.13
C SER A 137 8.73 -14.45 4.79
N VAL A 138 7.65 -14.58 4.01
CA VAL A 138 7.68 -15.10 2.62
C VAL A 138 7.33 -13.96 1.67
N LEU A 139 8.25 -13.63 0.77
CA LEU A 139 8.11 -12.62 -0.27
C LEU A 139 8.04 -13.29 -1.64
N LYS A 140 6.85 -13.38 -2.22
CA LYS A 140 6.60 -14.08 -3.48
C LYS A 140 6.23 -13.11 -4.59
N SER A 141 6.83 -13.33 -5.75
CA SER A 141 6.51 -12.68 -7.01
C SER A 141 6.13 -13.68 -8.09
N ARG A 142 5.93 -13.22 -9.33
CA ARG A 142 5.48 -14.07 -10.44
C ARG A 142 6.45 -15.21 -10.74
N GLY A 143 7.76 -14.93 -10.67
CA GLY A 143 8.82 -15.91 -10.97
C GLY A 143 9.76 -16.25 -9.82
N THR A 144 9.75 -15.47 -8.73
CA THR A 144 10.71 -15.65 -7.63
C THR A 144 10.04 -15.69 -6.27
N GLN A 145 10.69 -16.37 -5.31
CA GLN A 145 10.29 -16.39 -3.92
C GLN A 145 11.53 -16.22 -3.05
N ILE A 146 11.44 -15.32 -2.07
CA ILE A 146 12.39 -15.22 -0.96
C ILE A 146 11.66 -15.72 0.27
N ASN A 147 12.24 -16.72 0.92
CA ASN A 147 11.76 -17.23 2.20
C ASN A 147 12.79 -16.89 3.27
N VAL A 148 12.40 -16.05 4.23
CA VAL A 148 13.22 -15.68 5.37
C VAL A 148 12.72 -16.47 6.57
N GLU A 149 13.43 -17.54 6.90
CA GLU A 149 13.07 -18.43 7.99
C GLU A 149 13.33 -17.81 9.37
N LYS A 150 12.84 -18.50 10.41
CA LYS A 150 13.05 -18.08 11.81
C LYS A 150 14.54 -17.87 12.11
N ASN A 151 14.84 -16.75 12.78
CA ASN A 151 16.21 -16.28 13.11
C ASN A 151 17.06 -15.79 11.92
N ALA A 152 16.51 -15.73 10.71
CA ALA A 152 17.14 -15.03 9.59
C ALA A 152 16.63 -13.59 9.49
N LEU A 153 17.50 -12.68 9.03
CA LEU A 153 17.20 -11.28 8.82
C LEU A 153 17.80 -10.82 7.49
N ILE A 154 16.98 -10.22 6.64
CA ILE A 154 17.47 -9.42 5.52
C ILE A 154 17.44 -7.96 5.97
N LYS A 155 18.60 -7.31 5.94
CA LYS A 155 18.77 -5.89 6.24
C LYS A 155 19.24 -5.15 4.99
N ILE A 156 18.47 -4.15 4.57
CA ILE A 156 18.73 -3.32 3.39
C ILE A 156 18.90 -1.87 3.88
N THR A 157 20.00 -1.21 3.56
CA THR A 157 20.31 0.16 4.03
C THR A 157 20.77 1.05 2.90
N GLY A 158 20.60 2.37 3.05
CA GLY A 158 21.01 3.33 2.02
C GLY A 158 20.18 3.18 0.75
N ASN A 159 20.73 3.52 -0.41
CA ASN A 159 20.00 3.45 -1.69
C ASN A 159 19.82 2.02 -2.26
N ALA A 160 19.96 0.99 -1.42
CA ALA A 160 19.87 -0.40 -1.83
C ALA A 160 18.41 -0.88 -1.87
N GLN A 161 18.12 -1.77 -2.82
CA GLN A 161 16.80 -2.37 -3.00
C GLN A 161 16.89 -3.79 -3.55
N ILE A 162 15.92 -4.62 -3.17
CA ILE A 162 15.67 -5.93 -3.77
C ILE A 162 14.41 -5.80 -4.60
N ARG A 163 14.49 -6.19 -5.87
CA ARG A 163 13.36 -6.20 -6.80
C ARG A 163 13.14 -7.61 -7.34
N GLN A 164 11.94 -8.12 -7.14
CA GLN A 164 11.46 -9.42 -7.59
C GLN A 164 10.43 -9.23 -8.71
N SER A 165 10.53 -10.01 -9.79
CA SER A 165 9.64 -9.99 -10.96
C SER A 165 9.49 -11.36 -11.58
#